data_AF-A0A916CNT9-F1
#
_entry.id   AF-A0A916CNT9-F1
#
_cell.length_a   1.000
_cell.length_b   1.000
_cell.length_c   1.000
_cell.angle_alpha   90.00
_cell.angle_beta   90.00
_cell.angle_gamma   90.00
#
_symmetry.space_group_name_H-M   'P 1'
#
loop_
_entity.id
_entity.type
_entity.pdbx_description
1 polymer ?
#
loop_
_entity_poly.entity_id
_entity_poly.type
_entity_poly.pdbx_seq_one_letter_code
_entity_poly.pdbx_strand_id
1 'polypeptide(L)' 'MFQLACKDLGVSNLDPKYNHIVTGNTVEEVMQKSMEHAKTAHSDMLKTLSSPQQIVDMEKMMKSKITQTA' A
#
# COMPACT_ATOMS: atom_id res chain seq x y z
N MET A 1 2.07 14.68 -8.22
CA MET A 1 1.67 14.39 -6.82
C MET A 1 1.52 12.89 -6.75
N PHE A 2 2.09 12.24 -5.73
CA PHE A 2 2.11 10.78 -5.67
C PHE A 2 0.83 10.26 -5.02
N GLN A 3 0.34 9.12 -5.50
CA GLN A 3 -0.84 8.47 -4.92
C GLN A 3 -0.75 6.94 -4.97
N LEU A 4 -1.40 6.27 -4.03
CA LEU A 4 -1.57 4.81 -4.05
C LEU A 4 -2.99 4.46 -3.61
N ALA A 5 -3.71 3.71 -4.44
CA ALA A 5 -4.99 3.15 -4.05
C ALA A 5 -4.83 1.68 -3.68
N CYS A 6 -5.58 1.21 -2.68
CA CYS A 6 -5.57 -0.20 -2.27
C CYS A 6 -5.91 -1.16 -3.44
N LYS A 7 -6.77 -0.74 -4.37
CA LYS A 7 -7.06 -1.51 -5.59
C LYS A 7 -5.85 -1.74 -6.49
N ASP A 8 -4.90 -0.80 -6.53
CA ASP A 8 -3.74 -0.87 -7.44
C ASP A 8 -2.72 -1.93 -7.00
N LEU A 9 -2.79 -2.31 -5.73
CA LEU A 9 -2.03 -3.40 -5.11
C LEU A 9 -2.69 -4.77 -5.31
N GLY A 10 -3.74 -4.86 -6.13
CA GLY A 10 -4.43 -6.12 -6.39
C GLY A 10 -5.36 -6.55 -5.26
N VAL A 11 -5.68 -5.64 -4.32
CA VAL A 11 -6.73 -5.86 -3.32
C VAL A 11 -8.10 -5.57 -3.97
N SER A 12 -8.35 -6.23 -5.10
CA SER A 12 -9.53 -6.05 -5.96
C SER A 12 -10.82 -6.55 -5.32
N ASN A 13 -10.71 -7.30 -4.22
CA ASN A 13 -11.83 -7.81 -3.43
C ASN A 13 -12.24 -6.86 -2.29
N LEU A 14 -11.60 -5.71 -2.16
CA LEU A 14 -12.09 -4.67 -1.26
C LEU A 14 -13.37 -4.10 -1.86
N ASP A 15 -14.45 -4.16 -1.08
CA ASP A 15 -15.66 -3.40 -1.34
C ASP A 15 -15.25 -1.95 -1.70
N PRO A 16 -15.81 -1.33 -2.75
CA PRO A 16 -15.39 -0.01 -3.23
C PRO A 16 -15.38 1.07 -2.15
N LYS A 17 -16.11 0.90 -1.04
CA LYS A 17 -16.02 1.76 0.16
C LYS A 17 -14.65 1.70 0.88
N TYR A 18 -13.87 0.64 0.66
CA TYR A 18 -12.52 0.43 1.18
C TYR A 18 -11.43 0.70 0.13
N ASN A 19 -11.78 1.27 -1.04
CA ASN A 19 -10.78 1.76 -1.98
C ASN A 19 -10.16 3.06 -1.45
N HIS A 20 -9.35 2.94 -0.39
CA HIS A 20 -8.66 4.06 0.22
C HIS A 20 -7.54 4.53 -0.71
N ILE A 21 -7.52 5.84 -0.98
CA ILE A 21 -6.50 6.49 -1.80
C ILE A 21 -5.64 7.32 -0.87
N VAL A 22 -4.36 6.99 -0.83
CA VAL A 22 -3.36 7.73 -0.07
C VAL A 22 -2.62 8.65 -1.02
N THR A 23 -2.47 9.92 -0.63
CA THR A 23 -1.75 10.93 -1.43
C THR A 23 -0.62 11.59 -0.62
N GLY A 24 0.41 12.05 -1.32
CA GLY A 24 1.56 12.69 -0.70
C GLY A 24 2.48 13.39 -1.71
N ASN A 25 3.42 14.17 -1.19
CA ASN A 25 4.36 14.93 -2.02
C ASN A 25 5.59 14.10 -2.43
N THR A 26 5.90 13.05 -1.67
CA THR A 26 6.99 12.11 -1.95
C THR A 26 6.49 10.67 -1.89
N VAL A 27 7.25 9.76 -2.50
CA VAL A 27 6.96 8.32 -2.47
C VAL A 27 6.98 7.77 -1.05
N GLU A 28 7.94 8.21 -0.23
CA GLU A 28 8.08 7.80 1.17
C GLU A 28 6.85 8.20 2.01
N GLU A 29 6.31 9.41 1.79
CA GLU A 29 5.12 9.90 2.49
C GLU A 29 3.89 9.04 2.14
N VAL A 30 3.72 8.68 0.86
CA VAL A 30 2.63 7.80 0.42
C VAL A 30 2.80 6.39 0.96
N MET A 31 4.03 5.84 0.97
CA MET A 31 4.32 4.52 1.52
C MET A 31 4.02 4.45 3.02
N GLN A 32 4.48 5.44 3.81
CA GLN A 32 4.23 5.47 5.26
C GLN A 32 2.73 5.50 5.57
N LYS A 33 1.98 6.40 4.93
CA LYS A 33 0.52 6.49 5.10
C LYS A 33 -0.20 5.21 4.64
N SER A 34 0.25 4.59 3.54
CA SER A 34 -0.31 3.32 3.05
C SER A 34 -0.04 2.16 4.01
N MET A 35 1.16 2.10 4.59
CA MET A 35 1.48 1.11 5.61
C MET A 35 0.71 1.33 6.92
N GLU A 36 0.49 2.57 7.33
CA GLU A 36 -0.32 2.88 8.52
C GLU A 36 -1.77 2.44 8.33
N HIS A 37 -2.34 2.69 7.16
CA HIS A 37 -3.65 2.15 6.78
C HIS A 37 -3.64 0.61 6.80
N ALA A 38 -2.64 -0.04 6.20
CA ALA A 38 -2.53 -1.50 6.22
C ALA A 38 -2.41 -2.06 7.65
N LYS A 39 -1.72 -1.37 8.56
CA LYS A 39 -1.60 -1.77 9.98
C LYS A 39 -2.93 -1.78 10.72
N THR A 40 -3.81 -0.84 10.39
CA THR A 40 -5.09 -0.67 11.08
C THR A 40 -6.22 -1.45 10.41
N ALA A 41 -6.31 -1.42 9.09
CA ALA A 41 -7.39 -2.03 8.30
C ALA A 41 -7.07 -3.46 7.82
N HIS A 42 -5.78 -3.81 7.70
CA HIS A 42 -5.31 -5.08 7.15
C HIS A 42 -4.27 -5.76 8.05
N SER A 43 -4.43 -5.63 9.37
CA SER A 43 -3.50 -6.22 10.34
C SER A 43 -3.29 -7.73 10.13
N ASP A 44 -4.32 -8.44 9.65
CA ASP A 44 -4.23 -9.86 9.29
C ASP A 44 -3.32 -10.11 8.08
N MET A 45 -3.32 -9.23 7.07
CA MET A 45 -2.39 -9.31 5.94
C MET A 45 -0.95 -9.11 6.41
N LEU A 46 -0.70 -8.16 7.31
CA LEU A 46 0.64 -7.94 7.86
C LEU A 46 1.13 -9.12 8.72
N LYS A 47 0.22 -9.80 9.42
CA LYS A 47 0.58 -11.03 10.15
C LYS A 47 1.05 -12.14 9.20
N THR A 48 0.46 -12.23 8.00
CA THR A 48 0.90 -13.19 6.98
C THR A 48 2.23 -12.80 6.31
N LEU A 49 2.61 -11.53 6.37
CA LEU A 49 3.92 -11.02 5.93
C LEU A 49 4.95 -11.22 7.05
N SER A 50 5.19 -12.48 7.42
CA SER A 50 6.11 -12.84 8.51
C SER A 50 7.57 -12.94 8.05
N SER A 51 7.83 -12.95 6.74
CA SER A 51 9.17 -13.06 6.17
C SER A 51 9.76 -11.69 5.79
N PRO A 52 11.01 -11.38 6.19
CA PRO A 52 11.69 -10.14 5.80
C PRO A 52 11.73 -9.94 4.28
N GLN A 53 11.86 -11.03 3.52
CA GLN A 53 11.91 -10.98 2.06
C GLN A 53 10.57 -10.51 1.47
N GLN A 54 9.45 -10.98 2.04
CA GLN A 54 8.11 -10.58 1.59
C GLN A 54 7.81 -9.11 1.89
N ILE A 55 8.34 -8.59 3.00
CA ILE A 55 8.22 -7.16 3.34
C ILE A 55 8.96 -6.33 2.29
N VAL A 56 10.20 -6.68 1.96
CA VAL A 56 11.01 -5.96 0.96
C VAL A 56 10.36 -6.02 -0.43
N ASP A 57 9.82 -7.16 -0.83
CA ASP A 57 9.12 -7.29 -2.11
C ASP A 57 7.82 -6.46 -2.15
N MET A 58 7.08 -6.41 -1.03
CA MET A 58 5.90 -5.55 -0.90
C MET A 58 6.27 -4.07 -0.99
N GLU A 59 7.32 -3.64 -0.29
CA GLU A 59 7.83 -2.26 -0.35
C GLU A 59 8.24 -1.87 -1.77
N LYS A 60 8.93 -2.76 -2.48
CA LYS A 60 9.34 -2.55 -3.88
C LYS A 60 8.14 -2.45 -4.81
N MET A 61 7.12 -3.29 -4.61
CA MET A 61 5.88 -3.25 -5.38
C MET A 61 5.11 -1.95 -5.13
N MET A 62 4.93 -1.56 -3.86
CA MET A 62 4.29 -0.29 -3.48
C MET A 62 5.02 0.88 -4.10
N LYS A 63 6.34 0.93 -3.97
CA LYS A 63 7.19 1.98 -4.55
C LYS A 63 6.99 2.09 -6.05
N SER A 64 7.02 0.96 -6.78
CA SER A 64 6.81 0.92 -8.23
C SER A 64 5.41 1.37 -8.65
N LYS A 65 4.38 1.09 -7.86
CA LYS A 65 3.00 1.50 -8.14
C LYS A 65 2.82 3.00 -7.93
N ILE A 66 3.37 3.53 -6.83
CA ILE A 66 3.34 4.96 -6.50
C ILE A 66 4.02 5.81 -7.58
N THR A 67 5.14 5.36 -8.13
CA THR A 67 5.80 6.09 -9.23
C THR A 67 5.12 5.93 -10.58
N GLN A 68 4.30 4.90 -10.80
CA GLN A 68 3.50 4.76 -12.03
C GLN A 68 2.26 5.65 -12.03
N THR A 69 1.77 6.05 -10.87
CA THR A 69 0.56 6.85 -10.68
C THR A 69 0.83 8.35 -10.50
N ALA A 70 2.09 8.78 -10.57
CA ALA A 70 2.55 10.16 -10.36
C ALA A 70 2.88 10.89 -11.67
#